data_AF-A0A6P5IRM3-F1
#
_entry.id   AF-A0A6P5IRM3-F1
#
_cell.length_a   1.000
_cell.length_b   1.000
_cell.length_c   1.000
_cell.angle_alpha   90.00
_cell.angle_beta   90.00
_cell.angle_gamma   90.00
#
_symmetry.space_group_name_H-M   'P 1'
#
loop_
_entity.id
_entity.type
_entity.pdbx_description
1 polymer ?
#
loop_
_entity_poly.entity_id
_entity_poly.type
_entity_poly.pdbx_seq_one_letter_code
_entity_poly.pdbx_strand_id
1 'polypeptide(L)'
;MARKNYRTCVRMGNWNEDIFLEEEMMKDFLEKRDKGQLLIQRNRILIANLLKQTKLSITEDGFIHYGDKVLVINPDCEDPHGGQVVFGRLALSVTPEEMKAHISNDIEVPCEVTAMPGVSPIGRNTFIILSLDGNALGEPIRYGQNFGLATTAGFDDKMLYLGSDHKTMMKSAKKSWLQDVYLTDEFTYLTFWQATYFDPQLRIEYEGFPVPANTKIVIKHCHTNQALAANRKYSLRPAISSRS
;
A
#
# COMPACT_ATOMS: atom_id res chain seq x y z
N MET A 1 28.44 -15.40 32.93
CA MET A 1 27.03 -15.52 32.46
C MET A 1 26.37 -16.65 33.22
N ALA A 2 25.45 -16.36 34.14
CA ALA A 2 24.75 -17.39 34.89
C ALA A 2 23.80 -18.15 33.96
N ARG A 3 24.05 -19.44 33.73
CA ARG A 3 23.13 -20.32 33.01
C ARG A 3 21.94 -20.63 33.93
N LYS A 4 20.71 -20.43 33.44
CA LYS A 4 19.47 -20.89 34.10
C LYS A 4 19.49 -22.43 34.05
N ASN A 5 20.04 -23.06 35.09
CA ASN A 5 20.25 -24.51 35.14
C ASN A 5 19.05 -25.28 35.68
N TYR A 6 18.08 -24.59 36.29
CA TYR A 6 16.92 -25.19 36.95
C TYR A 6 15.64 -24.48 36.53
N ARG A 7 14.53 -25.22 36.44
CA ARG A 7 13.20 -24.67 36.19
C ARG A 7 12.72 -23.87 37.40
N THR A 8 11.85 -22.88 37.17
CA THR A 8 11.22 -22.00 38.17
C THR A 8 10.49 -22.76 39.29
N CYS A 9 10.06 -23.99 39.02
CA CYS A 9 9.44 -24.88 40.01
C CYS A 9 10.43 -25.48 41.03
N VAL A 10 11.74 -25.35 40.82
CA VAL A 10 12.79 -25.77 41.76
C VAL A 10 13.21 -24.55 42.57
N ARG A 11 13.07 -24.62 43.90
CA ARG A 11 13.39 -23.52 44.82
C ARG A 11 14.90 -23.31 45.00
N MET A 12 15.60 -23.02 43.91
CA MET A 12 17.05 -22.85 43.85
C MET A 12 17.40 -21.52 43.18
N GLY A 13 18.31 -20.77 43.79
CA GLY A 13 18.71 -19.46 43.27
C GLY A 13 17.57 -18.43 43.36
N ASN A 14 17.36 -17.67 42.30
CA ASN A 14 16.40 -16.55 42.27
C ASN A 14 14.94 -16.97 41.96
N TRP A 15 14.57 -18.18 42.36
CA TRP A 15 13.29 -18.81 41.98
C TRP A 15 12.07 -17.97 42.36
N ASN A 16 12.10 -17.25 43.49
CA ASN A 16 10.97 -16.46 43.96
C ASN A 16 10.76 -15.19 43.12
N GLU A 17 11.83 -14.50 42.75
CA GLU A 17 11.75 -13.35 41.84
C GLU A 17 11.35 -13.79 40.42
N ASP A 18 11.85 -14.94 39.96
CA ASP A 18 11.46 -15.49 38.66
C ASP A 18 9.96 -15.86 38.60
N ILE A 19 9.40 -16.46 39.67
CA ILE A 19 7.95 -16.75 39.75
C ILE A 19 7.14 -15.47 39.79
N PHE A 20 7.53 -14.50 40.61
CA PHE A 20 6.81 -13.23 40.70
C PHE A 20 6.80 -12.48 39.35
N LEU A 21 7.93 -12.49 38.63
CA LEU A 21 8.04 -11.91 37.30
C LEU A 21 7.15 -12.66 36.29
N GLU A 22 7.09 -14.00 36.33
CA GLU A 22 6.18 -14.79 35.50
C GLU A 22 4.71 -14.48 35.79
N GLU A 23 4.32 -14.31 37.06
CA GLU A 23 2.97 -13.92 37.47
C GLU A 23 2.59 -12.50 37.00
N GLU A 24 3.51 -11.53 37.15
CA GLU A 24 3.29 -10.16 36.68
C GLU A 24 3.17 -10.10 35.16
N MET A 25 4.02 -10.81 34.42
CA MET A 25 3.93 -10.96 32.96
C MET A 25 2.60 -11.60 32.53
N MET A 26 2.13 -12.62 33.26
CA MET A 26 0.85 -13.26 32.99
C MET A 26 -0.31 -12.30 33.23
N LYS A 27 -0.26 -11.52 34.32
CA LYS A 27 -1.30 -10.53 34.63
C LYS A 27 -1.38 -9.44 33.55
N ASP A 28 -0.25 -8.87 33.15
CA ASP A 28 -0.19 -7.88 32.06
C ASP A 28 -0.71 -8.47 30.74
N PHE A 29 -0.35 -9.73 30.43
CA PHE A 29 -0.87 -10.42 29.26
C PHE A 29 -2.40 -10.58 29.29
N LEU A 30 -2.97 -11.01 30.42
CA LEU A 30 -4.42 -11.17 30.60
C LEU A 30 -5.15 -9.83 30.50
N GLU A 31 -4.62 -8.78 31.14
CA GLU A 31 -5.19 -7.43 31.04
C GLU A 31 -5.17 -6.92 29.59
N LYS A 32 -4.05 -7.11 28.86
CA LYS A 32 -3.96 -6.75 27.44
C LYS A 32 -4.89 -7.58 26.56
N ARG A 33 -5.07 -8.86 26.86
CA ARG A 33 -5.99 -9.76 26.14
C ARG A 33 -7.43 -9.30 26.29
N ASP A 34 -7.84 -9.00 27.52
CA ASP A 34 -9.21 -8.61 27.85
C ASP A 34 -9.54 -7.22 27.27
N LYS A 35 -8.55 -6.32 27.22
CA LYS A 35 -8.65 -5.01 26.55
C LYS A 35 -8.53 -5.09 25.01
N GLY A 36 -8.24 -6.26 24.43
CA GLY A 36 -8.06 -6.40 22.98
C GLY A 36 -6.76 -5.79 22.43
N GLN A 37 -5.78 -5.52 23.29
CA GLN A 37 -4.54 -4.80 22.97
C GLN A 37 -3.38 -5.72 22.59
N LEU A 38 -3.60 -7.04 22.58
CA LEU A 38 -2.57 -7.97 22.11
C LEU A 38 -2.28 -7.73 20.63
N LEU A 39 -0.99 -7.79 20.27
CA LEU A 39 -0.54 -7.63 18.90
C LEU A 39 -1.24 -8.58 17.93
N ILE A 40 -1.49 -9.82 18.35
CA ILE A 40 -2.20 -10.81 17.53
C ILE A 40 -3.66 -10.41 17.25
N GLN A 41 -4.35 -9.80 18.23
CA GLN A 41 -5.74 -9.34 18.08
C GLN A 41 -5.79 -8.13 17.15
N ARG A 42 -4.91 -7.14 17.38
CA ARG A 42 -4.80 -5.94 16.54
C ARG A 42 -4.43 -6.26 15.10
N ASN A 43 -3.42 -7.11 14.91
CA ASN A 43 -2.98 -7.53 13.57
C ASN A 43 -4.09 -8.30 12.85
N ARG A 44 -4.86 -9.14 13.55
CA ARG A 44 -6.01 -9.83 12.94
C ARG A 44 -7.07 -8.86 12.44
N ILE A 45 -7.39 -7.81 13.19
CA ILE A 45 -8.36 -6.76 12.77
C ILE A 45 -7.82 -6.02 11.55
N LEU A 46 -6.54 -5.60 11.60
CA LEU A 46 -5.88 -4.89 10.53
C LEU A 46 -5.86 -5.72 9.23
N ILE A 47 -5.44 -6.99 9.31
CA ILE A 47 -5.43 -7.91 8.16
C ILE A 47 -6.84 -8.12 7.61
N ALA A 48 -7.86 -8.26 8.48
CA ALA A 48 -9.24 -8.43 8.05
C ALA A 48 -9.74 -7.23 7.24
N ASN A 49 -9.39 -6.00 7.65
CA ASN A 49 -9.75 -4.79 6.91
C ASN A 49 -8.99 -4.69 5.58
N LEU A 50 -7.67 -4.91 5.58
CA LEU A 50 -6.86 -4.84 4.35
C LEU A 50 -7.28 -5.87 3.29
N LEU A 51 -7.67 -7.07 3.72
CA LEU A 51 -8.08 -8.18 2.86
C LEU A 51 -9.59 -8.23 2.60
N LYS A 52 -10.35 -7.26 3.13
CA LYS A 52 -11.79 -7.12 2.86
C LYS A 52 -12.00 -7.03 1.35
N GLN A 53 -12.84 -7.91 0.81
CA GLN A 53 -13.16 -7.89 -0.63
C GLN A 53 -13.92 -6.60 -0.96
N THR A 54 -13.51 -5.95 -2.05
CA THR A 54 -14.09 -4.69 -2.49
C THR A 54 -14.68 -4.86 -3.89
N LYS A 55 -15.88 -4.31 -4.12
CA LYS A 55 -16.46 -4.25 -5.45
C LYS A 55 -15.87 -3.05 -6.19
N LEU A 56 -15.35 -3.29 -7.39
CA LEU A 56 -14.88 -2.25 -8.31
C LEU A 56 -16.07 -1.54 -8.95
N SER A 57 -15.87 -0.30 -9.35
CA SER A 57 -16.84 0.42 -10.18
C SER A 57 -16.89 -0.21 -11.57
N ILE A 58 -18.10 -0.33 -12.12
CA ILE A 58 -18.33 -0.79 -13.49
C ILE A 58 -18.64 0.44 -14.32
N THR A 59 -17.92 0.64 -15.41
CA THR A 59 -18.09 1.77 -16.31
C THR A 59 -19.10 1.40 -17.39
N GLU A 60 -20.14 2.21 -17.58
CA GLU A 60 -21.23 1.94 -18.55
C GLU A 60 -20.88 2.38 -19.98
N ASP A 61 -20.13 3.48 -20.08
CA ASP A 61 -19.69 4.16 -21.31
C ASP A 61 -18.28 3.74 -21.78
N GLY A 62 -17.58 2.93 -20.98
CA GLY A 62 -16.24 2.42 -21.27
C GLY A 62 -15.09 3.35 -20.89
N PHE A 63 -15.35 4.50 -20.26
CA PHE A 63 -14.32 5.44 -19.80
C PHE A 63 -14.16 5.40 -18.28
N ILE A 64 -13.02 5.90 -17.79
CA ILE A 64 -12.72 5.96 -16.36
C ILE A 64 -13.18 7.31 -15.80
N HIS A 65 -13.94 7.30 -14.71
CA HIS A 65 -14.50 8.51 -14.10
C HIS A 65 -13.86 8.87 -12.76
N TYR A 66 -13.96 10.15 -12.39
CA TYR A 66 -13.68 10.58 -11.04
C TYR A 66 -14.68 9.97 -10.04
N GLY A 67 -14.18 9.38 -8.97
CA GLY A 67 -14.93 8.63 -7.97
C GLY A 67 -14.90 7.12 -8.18
N ASP A 68 -14.40 6.63 -9.32
CA ASP A 68 -14.37 5.20 -9.61
C ASP A 68 -13.36 4.44 -8.76
N LYS A 69 -13.79 3.26 -8.28
CA LYS A 69 -12.94 2.28 -7.61
C LYS A 69 -12.28 1.39 -8.66
N VAL A 70 -10.97 1.55 -8.82
CA VAL A 70 -10.16 0.91 -9.86
C VAL A 70 -9.01 0.09 -9.27
N LEU A 71 -8.48 -0.82 -10.08
CA LEU A 71 -7.20 -1.49 -9.84
C LEU A 71 -6.14 -0.90 -10.76
N VAL A 72 -5.02 -0.46 -10.19
CA VAL A 72 -3.85 -0.06 -10.98
C VAL A 72 -2.97 -1.28 -11.17
N ILE A 73 -2.89 -1.77 -12.40
CA ILE A 73 -2.19 -3.02 -12.73
C ILE A 73 -1.04 -2.73 -13.68
N ASN A 74 0.16 -3.10 -13.26
CA ASN A 74 1.31 -3.18 -14.15
C ASN A 74 1.16 -4.45 -15.02
N PRO A 75 1.01 -4.32 -16.35
CA PRO A 75 0.91 -5.47 -17.24
C PRO A 75 2.18 -6.32 -17.19
N ASP A 76 2.07 -7.59 -17.57
CA ASP A 76 3.24 -8.44 -17.62
C ASP A 76 4.25 -7.92 -18.65
N CYS A 77 5.54 -8.08 -18.32
CA CYS A 77 6.64 -7.63 -19.17
C CYS A 77 7.55 -8.82 -19.40
N GLU A 78 7.84 -9.10 -20.66
CA GLU A 78 8.90 -10.02 -21.04
C GLU A 78 10.24 -9.31 -20.78
N ASP A 79 11.08 -9.88 -19.94
CA ASP A 79 12.37 -9.29 -19.63
C ASP A 79 13.35 -9.55 -20.78
N PRO A 80 13.83 -8.53 -21.53
CA PRO A 80 14.70 -8.76 -22.69
C PRO A 80 16.07 -9.33 -22.31
N HIS A 81 16.44 -9.27 -21.02
CA HIS A 81 17.77 -9.59 -20.52
C HIS A 81 17.82 -10.84 -19.61
N GLY A 82 16.74 -11.61 -19.53
CA GLY A 82 16.74 -12.93 -18.86
C GLY A 82 17.10 -12.90 -17.37
N GLY A 83 16.81 -11.79 -16.68
CA GLY A 83 17.09 -11.65 -15.26
C GLY A 83 16.11 -12.42 -14.37
N GLN A 84 16.43 -12.52 -13.08
CA GLN A 84 15.50 -13.01 -12.06
C GLN A 84 14.43 -11.93 -11.84
N VAL A 85 13.38 -11.97 -12.66
CA VAL A 85 12.28 -11.00 -12.67
C VAL A 85 11.04 -11.65 -12.08
N VAL A 86 10.31 -10.87 -11.28
CA VAL A 86 8.96 -11.25 -10.88
C VAL A 86 8.07 -11.21 -12.12
N PHE A 87 7.69 -12.39 -12.61
CA PHE A 87 6.79 -12.57 -13.74
C PHE A 87 5.32 -12.40 -13.32
N GLY A 88 4.50 -11.94 -14.26
CA GLY A 88 3.06 -11.78 -14.08
C GLY A 88 2.58 -10.34 -13.96
N ARG A 89 1.26 -10.20 -13.85
CA ARG A 89 0.57 -8.93 -13.61
C ARG A 89 0.71 -8.56 -12.14
N LEU A 90 1.13 -7.32 -11.89
CA LEU A 90 1.30 -6.80 -10.54
C LEU A 90 0.30 -5.69 -10.28
N ALA A 91 -0.46 -5.77 -9.19
CA ALA A 91 -1.36 -4.72 -8.75
C ALA A 91 -0.66 -3.80 -7.74
N LEU A 92 -0.94 -2.50 -7.81
CA LEU A 92 -0.53 -1.55 -6.79
C LEU A 92 -1.22 -1.90 -5.46
N SER A 93 -0.48 -1.94 -4.36
CA SER A 93 -1.01 -2.35 -3.06
C SER A 93 -0.35 -1.59 -1.91
N VAL A 94 -1.15 -1.22 -0.92
CA VAL A 94 -0.70 -0.69 0.37
C VAL A 94 -0.01 -1.80 1.17
N THR A 95 1.15 -1.49 1.76
CA THR A 95 1.81 -2.35 2.74
C THR A 95 2.06 -1.57 4.03
N PRO A 96 1.35 -1.86 5.13
CA PRO A 96 1.62 -1.24 6.42
C PRO A 96 2.99 -1.66 6.94
N GLU A 97 3.70 -0.74 7.59
CA GLU A 97 4.99 -1.03 8.23
C GLU A 97 4.76 -1.77 9.55
N GLU A 98 5.23 -3.02 9.62
CA GLU A 98 4.99 -3.94 10.76
C GLU A 98 5.53 -3.40 12.09
N MET A 99 6.67 -2.71 12.05
CA MET A 99 7.31 -2.15 13.25
C MET A 99 6.51 -1.02 13.91
N LYS A 100 5.58 -0.39 13.18
CA LYS A 100 4.74 0.70 13.66
C LYS A 100 3.31 0.27 13.99
N ALA A 101 2.88 -0.89 13.46
CA ALA A 101 1.61 -1.53 13.78
C ALA A 101 1.46 -1.97 15.26
N HIS A 102 2.49 -1.76 16.10
CA HIS A 102 2.43 -2.02 17.54
C HIS A 102 1.65 -0.95 18.32
N ILE A 103 1.50 0.26 17.76
CA ILE A 103 1.05 1.44 18.52
C ILE A 103 -0.44 1.74 18.26
N SER A 104 -0.93 1.52 17.05
CA SER A 104 -2.31 1.82 16.65
C SER A 104 -2.96 0.67 15.85
N ASN A 105 -4.29 0.62 15.88
CA ASN A 105 -5.09 -0.31 15.04
C ASN A 105 -5.25 0.19 13.60
N ASP A 106 -4.74 1.39 13.32
CA ASP A 106 -4.91 2.09 12.06
C ASP A 106 -3.63 2.01 11.22
N ILE A 107 -3.75 2.39 9.95
CA ILE A 107 -2.58 2.62 9.11
C ILE A 107 -1.95 3.96 9.52
N GLU A 108 -0.71 3.91 9.98
CA GLU A 108 0.10 5.10 10.21
C GLU A 108 0.65 5.67 8.90
N VAL A 109 0.75 6.99 8.87
CA VAL A 109 1.08 7.79 7.69
C VAL A 109 2.46 8.43 7.91
N PRO A 110 3.36 8.48 6.92
CA PRO A 110 3.26 7.92 5.58
C PRO A 110 3.40 6.39 5.52
N CYS A 111 2.62 5.77 4.64
CA CYS A 111 2.62 4.32 4.43
C CYS A 111 3.30 3.93 3.11
N GLU A 112 3.94 2.76 3.08
CA GLU A 112 4.66 2.29 1.89
C GLU A 112 3.71 1.64 0.88
N VAL A 113 4.06 1.82 -0.40
CA VAL A 113 3.33 1.21 -1.51
C VAL A 113 4.21 0.17 -2.19
N THR A 114 3.59 -0.95 -2.50
CA THR A 114 4.25 -2.12 -3.08
C THR A 114 3.45 -2.66 -4.24
N ALA A 115 4.06 -3.54 -5.03
CA ALA A 115 3.39 -4.24 -6.12
C ALA A 115 3.14 -5.70 -5.69
N MET A 116 1.89 -6.14 -5.77
CA MET A 116 1.44 -7.47 -5.34
C MET A 116 1.11 -8.35 -6.56
N PRO A 117 1.53 -9.64 -6.56
CA PRO A 117 1.00 -10.60 -7.52
C PRO A 117 -0.47 -10.90 -7.20
N GLY A 118 -1.34 -10.79 -8.21
CA GLY A 118 -2.78 -11.06 -8.08
C GLY A 118 -3.65 -9.84 -8.37
N VAL A 119 -4.79 -10.10 -9.01
CA VAL A 119 -5.69 -9.08 -9.57
C VAL A 119 -7.07 -9.10 -8.87
N SER A 120 -7.18 -9.79 -7.72
CA SER A 120 -8.42 -9.82 -6.95
C SER A 120 -8.61 -8.50 -6.20
N PRO A 121 -9.78 -7.82 -6.33
CA PRO A 121 -10.01 -6.55 -5.67
C PRO A 121 -10.25 -6.73 -4.16
N ILE A 122 -9.38 -6.10 -3.39
CA ILE A 122 -9.37 -6.07 -1.92
C ILE A 122 -9.14 -4.64 -1.44
N GLY A 123 -9.44 -4.35 -0.18
CA GLY A 123 -9.26 -3.02 0.42
C GLY A 123 -7.89 -2.43 0.11
N ARG A 124 -6.81 -3.20 0.30
CA ARG A 124 -5.42 -2.71 0.13
C ARG A 124 -4.96 -2.46 -1.31
N ASN A 125 -5.63 -2.98 -2.35
CA ASN A 125 -5.22 -2.78 -3.74
C ASN A 125 -6.25 -2.01 -4.58
N THR A 126 -7.35 -1.59 -3.96
CA THR A 126 -8.38 -0.78 -4.60
C THR A 126 -8.05 0.70 -4.41
N PHE A 127 -8.01 1.43 -5.51
CA PHE A 127 -7.78 2.87 -5.53
C PHE A 127 -9.02 3.60 -6.05
N ILE A 128 -9.22 4.82 -5.59
CA ILE A 128 -10.28 5.74 -5.99
C ILE A 128 -9.62 6.88 -6.74
N ILE A 129 -10.16 7.22 -7.90
CA ILE A 129 -9.67 8.35 -8.70
C ILE A 129 -10.34 9.62 -8.21
N LEU A 130 -9.53 10.62 -7.88
CA LEU A 130 -10.01 11.89 -7.33
C LEU A 130 -9.76 13.04 -8.29
N SER A 131 -10.74 13.94 -8.33
CA SER A 131 -10.58 15.24 -8.96
C SER A 131 -9.88 16.20 -8.00
N LEU A 132 -9.05 17.10 -8.53
CA LEU A 132 -8.35 18.10 -7.73
C LEU A 132 -9.33 19.12 -7.12
N ASP A 133 -10.37 19.47 -7.87
CA ASP A 133 -11.30 20.55 -7.52
C ASP A 133 -12.56 20.04 -6.80
N GLY A 134 -12.68 18.72 -6.61
CA GLY A 134 -13.83 18.07 -5.96
C GLY A 134 -15.17 18.17 -6.71
N ASN A 135 -15.26 18.99 -7.76
CA ASN A 135 -16.50 19.33 -8.45
C ASN A 135 -16.78 18.49 -9.70
N ALA A 136 -15.89 17.57 -10.07
CA ALA A 136 -15.96 16.78 -11.31
C ALA A 136 -16.33 15.30 -11.07
N LEU A 137 -17.01 14.98 -9.97
CA LEU A 137 -17.40 13.60 -9.66
C LEU A 137 -18.29 13.03 -10.78
N GLY A 138 -17.93 11.85 -11.29
CA GLY A 138 -18.63 11.21 -12.40
C GLY A 138 -18.25 11.74 -13.79
N GLU A 139 -17.30 12.67 -13.91
CA GLU A 139 -16.76 13.07 -15.21
C GLU A 139 -15.58 12.17 -15.64
N PRO A 140 -15.42 11.88 -16.95
CA PRO A 140 -14.34 11.05 -17.42
C PRO A 140 -13.00 11.76 -17.30
N ILE A 141 -11.99 11.06 -16.80
CA ILE A 141 -10.63 11.58 -16.75
C ILE A 141 -10.07 11.67 -18.17
N ARG A 142 -9.27 12.71 -18.45
CA ARG A 142 -8.67 12.93 -19.78
C ARG A 142 -7.16 12.81 -19.75
N TYR A 143 -6.57 12.44 -20.89
CA TYR A 143 -5.12 12.48 -21.05
C TYR A 143 -4.60 13.91 -20.90
N GLY A 144 -3.52 14.08 -20.14
CA GLY A 144 -2.97 15.39 -19.82
C GLY A 144 -3.66 16.10 -18.65
N GLN A 145 -4.78 15.59 -18.14
CA GLN A 145 -5.45 16.16 -16.97
C GLN A 145 -4.85 15.59 -15.68
N ASN A 146 -4.71 16.45 -14.67
CA ASN A 146 -4.22 16.05 -13.37
C ASN A 146 -5.34 15.40 -12.54
N PHE A 147 -5.00 14.35 -11.81
CA PHE A 147 -5.90 13.64 -10.90
C PHE A 147 -5.14 13.12 -9.68
N GLY A 148 -5.88 12.81 -8.62
CA GLY A 148 -5.36 12.13 -7.44
C GLY A 148 -5.68 10.65 -7.47
N LEU A 149 -4.79 9.83 -6.91
CA LEU A 149 -5.07 8.43 -6.59
C LEU A 149 -5.18 8.31 -5.08
N ALA A 150 -6.30 7.79 -4.59
CA ALA A 150 -6.51 7.57 -3.18
C ALA A 150 -6.88 6.12 -2.89
N THR A 151 -6.72 5.68 -1.65
CA THR A 151 -7.18 4.38 -1.20
C THR A 151 -7.67 4.51 0.23
N THR A 152 -8.71 3.74 0.54
CA THR A 152 -9.20 3.62 1.92
C THR A 152 -8.52 2.44 2.64
N ALA A 153 -7.79 1.60 1.90
CA ALA A 153 -7.18 0.37 2.41
C ALA A 153 -8.16 -0.54 3.20
N GLY A 154 -9.47 -0.42 2.95
CA GLY A 154 -10.51 -1.16 3.66
C GLY A 154 -10.99 -0.54 4.98
N PHE A 155 -10.49 0.65 5.35
CA PHE A 155 -10.94 1.44 6.49
C PHE A 155 -11.94 2.50 6.04
N ASP A 156 -13.09 2.62 6.68
CA ASP A 156 -14.15 3.52 6.21
C ASP A 156 -13.89 5.00 6.57
N ASP A 157 -13.09 5.27 7.61
CA ASP A 157 -12.86 6.62 8.17
C ASP A 157 -11.57 7.30 7.71
N LYS A 158 -10.77 6.68 6.83
CA LYS A 158 -9.49 7.23 6.38
C LYS A 158 -9.31 7.14 4.87
N MET A 159 -8.76 8.20 4.31
CA MET A 159 -8.39 8.29 2.90
C MET A 159 -6.91 8.61 2.79
N LEU A 160 -6.18 7.76 2.07
CA LEU A 160 -4.75 7.88 1.86
C LEU A 160 -4.49 8.17 0.39
N TYR A 161 -3.73 9.21 0.11
CA TYR A 161 -3.39 9.72 -1.22
C TYR A 161 -2.00 9.23 -1.63
N LEU A 162 -1.89 8.76 -2.87
CA LEU A 162 -0.64 8.32 -3.46
C LEU A 162 0.23 9.55 -3.75
N GLY A 163 1.37 9.63 -3.10
CA GLY A 163 2.33 10.72 -3.27
C GLY A 163 3.72 10.24 -3.65
N SER A 164 4.52 11.16 -4.15
CA SER A 164 5.92 10.94 -4.43
C SER A 164 6.71 12.24 -4.32
N ASP A 165 8.01 12.14 -4.05
CA ASP A 165 8.90 13.30 -3.89
C ASP A 165 10.23 13.03 -4.59
N HIS A 166 11.03 14.06 -4.86
CA HIS A 166 12.36 13.86 -5.42
C HIS A 166 13.23 13.00 -4.50
N LYS A 167 14.00 12.09 -5.10
CA LYS A 167 14.96 11.27 -4.37
C LYS A 167 15.96 12.17 -3.63
N THR A 168 16.03 12.00 -2.32
CA THR A 168 17.08 12.57 -1.48
C THR A 168 17.87 11.46 -0.78
N MET A 169 18.96 11.80 -0.09
CA MET A 169 19.70 10.82 0.70
C MET A 169 18.83 10.20 1.81
N MET A 170 17.86 10.96 2.33
CA MET A 170 16.95 10.52 3.39
C MET A 170 15.65 9.90 2.85
N LYS A 171 15.17 10.34 1.67
CA LYS A 171 13.95 9.83 1.03
C LYS A 171 14.27 9.07 -0.26
N SER A 172 14.23 7.75 -0.19
CA SER A 172 14.39 6.87 -1.34
C SER A 172 13.79 5.49 -1.08
N ALA A 173 13.49 4.76 -2.14
CA ALA A 173 12.96 3.41 -2.03
C ALA A 173 13.97 2.47 -1.34
N LYS A 174 13.56 1.84 -0.24
CA LYS A 174 14.41 1.05 0.70
C LYS A 174 15.41 0.09 0.04
N LYS A 175 15.03 -0.55 -1.07
CA LYS A 175 15.89 -1.54 -1.76
C LYS A 175 16.60 -1.01 -3.00
N SER A 176 15.93 -0.20 -3.80
CA SER A 176 16.44 0.21 -5.11
C SER A 176 17.12 1.57 -5.11
N TRP A 177 16.99 2.34 -4.02
CA TRP A 177 17.48 3.73 -3.95
C TRP A 177 16.95 4.59 -5.11
N LEU A 178 15.74 4.30 -5.58
CA LEU A 178 15.03 5.10 -6.58
C LEU A 178 14.08 6.06 -5.88
N GLN A 179 13.38 6.88 -6.67
CA GLN A 179 12.28 7.70 -6.17
C GLN A 179 11.27 6.83 -5.41
N ASP A 180 10.93 7.23 -4.19
CA ASP A 180 9.97 6.52 -3.36
C ASP A 180 8.53 6.93 -3.71
N VAL A 181 7.62 6.00 -3.49
CA VAL A 181 6.18 6.23 -3.64
C VAL A 181 5.54 5.81 -2.34
N TYR A 182 4.78 6.73 -1.75
CA TYR A 182 4.21 6.59 -0.43
C TYR A 182 2.76 7.02 -0.42
N LEU A 183 2.07 6.76 0.69
CA LEU A 183 0.71 7.18 0.94
C LEU A 183 0.68 8.20 2.06
N THR A 184 0.04 9.35 1.83
CA THR A 184 -0.19 10.42 2.80
C THR A 184 -1.67 10.66 3.06
N ASP A 185 -2.01 11.29 4.18
CA ASP A 185 -3.35 11.77 4.53
C ASP A 185 -3.59 13.21 4.04
N GLU A 186 -2.52 13.89 3.62
CA GLU A 186 -2.60 15.22 3.00
C GLU A 186 -2.75 15.12 1.48
N PHE A 187 -3.75 15.83 0.95
CA PHE A 187 -3.95 16.00 -0.49
C PHE A 187 -3.23 17.26 -0.98
N THR A 188 -2.00 17.08 -1.46
CA THR A 188 -1.11 18.18 -1.87
C THR A 188 -0.63 17.99 -3.31
N TYR A 189 0.10 18.97 -3.85
CA TYR A 189 0.67 18.89 -5.19
C TYR A 189 1.60 17.66 -5.40
N LEU A 190 2.19 17.13 -4.33
CA LEU A 190 3.00 15.89 -4.35
C LEU A 190 2.16 14.62 -4.53
N THR A 191 0.83 14.74 -4.51
CA THR A 191 -0.12 13.63 -4.70
C THR A 191 -0.82 13.68 -6.05
N PHE A 192 -0.41 14.60 -6.92
CA PHE A 192 -1.01 14.80 -8.22
C PHE A 192 -0.29 13.98 -9.28
N TRP A 193 -1.09 13.26 -10.06
CA TRP A 193 -0.66 12.40 -11.15
C TRP A 193 -1.38 12.79 -12.43
N GLN A 194 -0.77 12.45 -13.56
CA GLN A 194 -1.30 12.74 -14.89
C GLN A 194 -1.31 11.46 -15.73
N ALA A 195 -2.41 11.24 -16.44
CA ALA A 195 -2.54 10.11 -17.35
C ALA A 195 -1.95 10.54 -18.69
N THR A 196 -0.95 9.80 -19.16
CA THR A 196 -0.34 10.03 -20.47
C THR A 196 -0.53 8.81 -21.35
N TYR A 197 -0.72 9.06 -22.64
CA TYR A 197 -0.87 7.98 -23.61
C TYR A 197 0.39 7.11 -23.64
N PHE A 198 0.20 5.81 -23.85
CA PHE A 198 1.27 4.81 -23.75
C PHE A 198 2.37 5.07 -24.80
N ASP A 199 1.99 5.21 -26.06
CA ASP A 199 2.91 5.48 -27.15
C ASP A 199 3.39 6.94 -27.11
N PRO A 200 4.70 7.21 -26.96
CA PRO A 200 5.25 8.55 -26.97
C PRO A 200 4.93 9.38 -28.21
N GLN A 201 4.81 8.75 -29.38
CA GLN A 201 4.60 9.45 -30.64
C GLN A 201 3.19 10.01 -30.77
N LEU A 202 2.22 9.36 -30.13
CA LEU A 202 0.80 9.68 -30.22
C LEU A 202 0.29 10.55 -29.05
N ARG A 203 1.18 11.04 -28.18
CA ARG A 203 0.75 11.73 -26.94
C ARG A 203 0.07 13.06 -27.22
N ILE A 204 0.51 13.78 -28.26
CA ILE A 204 -0.01 15.11 -28.59
C ILE A 204 -1.39 14.98 -29.23
N GLU A 205 -1.57 13.98 -30.10
CA GLU A 205 -2.83 13.73 -30.81
C GLU A 205 -3.95 13.29 -29.86
N TYR A 206 -3.61 12.53 -28.82
CA TYR A 206 -4.56 12.01 -27.85
C TYR A 206 -4.71 12.89 -26.59
N GLU A 207 -4.04 14.03 -26.53
CA GLU A 207 -4.17 14.97 -25.42
C GLU A 207 -5.62 15.49 -25.31
N GLY A 208 -6.17 15.51 -24.10
CA GLY A 208 -7.55 15.97 -23.84
C GLY A 208 -8.65 14.95 -24.16
N PHE A 209 -8.33 13.80 -24.76
CA PHE A 209 -9.29 12.70 -24.96
C PHE A 209 -9.56 11.95 -23.65
N PRO A 210 -10.78 11.43 -23.45
CA PRO A 210 -11.11 10.62 -22.28
C PRO A 210 -10.31 9.32 -22.25
N VAL A 211 -9.89 8.90 -21.06
CA VAL A 211 -9.10 7.68 -20.86
C VAL A 211 -10.01 6.47 -20.85
N PRO A 212 -9.87 5.51 -21.79
CA PRO A 212 -10.70 4.32 -21.80
C PRO A 212 -10.29 3.34 -20.70
N ALA A 213 -11.27 2.65 -20.11
CA ALA A 213 -11.03 1.64 -19.10
C ALA A 213 -10.24 0.45 -19.69
N ASN A 214 -9.45 -0.23 -18.84
CA ASN A 214 -8.65 -1.41 -19.21
C ASN A 214 -7.59 -1.17 -20.32
N THR A 215 -7.22 0.08 -20.59
CA THR A 215 -6.16 0.41 -21.54
C THR A 215 -4.80 0.60 -20.86
N LYS A 216 -3.72 0.43 -21.63
CA LYS A 216 -2.37 0.72 -21.15
C LYS A 216 -2.17 2.23 -21.18
N ILE A 217 -1.78 2.79 -20.03
CA ILE A 217 -1.44 4.21 -19.88
C ILE A 217 -0.14 4.35 -19.10
N VAL A 218 0.49 5.51 -19.19
CA VAL A 218 1.62 5.88 -18.35
C VAL A 218 1.13 6.90 -17.34
N ILE A 219 1.21 6.56 -16.05
CA ILE A 219 0.87 7.44 -14.94
C ILE A 219 2.12 8.22 -14.56
N LYS A 220 2.13 9.54 -14.76
CA LYS A 220 3.26 10.41 -14.45
C LYS A 220 2.98 11.26 -13.23
N HIS A 221 3.98 11.41 -12.38
CA HIS A 221 3.91 12.31 -11.25
C HIS A 221 4.06 13.76 -11.72
N CYS A 222 3.13 14.65 -11.34
CA CYS A 222 3.11 16.03 -11.83
C CYS A 222 4.35 16.82 -11.40
N HIS A 223 4.82 16.64 -10.16
CA HIS A 223 5.95 17.41 -9.63
C HIS A 223 7.30 16.95 -10.20
N THR A 224 7.54 15.64 -10.25
CA THR A 224 8.85 15.10 -10.67
C THR A 224 8.93 14.70 -12.13
N ASN A 225 7.80 14.72 -12.85
CA ASN A 225 7.65 14.24 -14.24
C ASN A 225 8.12 12.79 -14.46
N GLN A 226 8.26 12.00 -13.39
CA GLN A 226 8.63 10.59 -13.47
C GLN A 226 7.40 9.69 -13.57
N ALA A 227 7.52 8.61 -14.35
CA ALA A 227 6.47 7.62 -14.47
C ALA A 227 6.47 6.67 -13.27
N LEU A 228 5.27 6.33 -12.78
CA LEU A 228 5.09 5.29 -11.77
C LEU A 228 5.53 3.94 -12.36
N ALA A 229 6.45 3.26 -11.68
CA ALA A 229 7.00 1.98 -12.14
C ALA A 229 7.12 0.98 -11.00
N ALA A 230 6.82 -0.29 -11.28
CA ALA A 230 7.10 -1.38 -10.35
C ALA A 230 8.49 -1.95 -10.64
N ASN A 231 9.38 -1.91 -9.64
CA ASN A 231 10.69 -2.52 -9.76
C ASN A 231 10.58 -4.05 -9.59
N ARG A 232 10.73 -4.80 -10.69
CA ARG A 232 10.61 -6.26 -10.69
C ARG A 232 11.88 -7.02 -10.29
N LYS A 233 13.01 -6.33 -10.08
CA LYS A 233 14.29 -6.95 -9.69
C LYS A 233 14.34 -7.32 -8.21
N TYR A 234 13.59 -6.62 -7.38
CA TYR A 234 13.59 -6.81 -5.93
C TYR A 234 12.22 -7.28 -5.45
N SER A 235 12.17 -8.46 -4.86
CA SER A 235 10.98 -8.91 -4.13
C SER A 235 11.02 -8.42 -2.69
N LEU A 236 9.90 -7.92 -2.20
CA LEU A 236 9.67 -7.66 -0.78
C LEU A 236 8.86 -8.83 -0.22
N ARG A 237 9.20 -9.25 1.00
CA ARG A 237 8.37 -10.19 1.78
C ARG A 237 7.63 -9.37 2.83
N PRO A 238 6.47 -8.79 2.52
CA PRO A 238 5.66 -8.13 3.53
C PRO A 238 5.12 -9.18 4.49
N ALA A 239 4.98 -8.82 5.77
CA ALA A 239 4.39 -9.69 6.81
C ALA A 239 2.99 -10.19 6.42
N ILE A 240 2.25 -9.36 5.68
CA ILE A 240 0.91 -9.66 5.17
C ILE A 240 1.00 -10.18 3.73
N SER A 241 1.79 -11.23 3.50
CA SER A 241 1.70 -11.96 2.23
C SER A 241 0.48 -12.89 2.32
N SER A 242 -0.50 -12.69 1.43
CA SER A 242 -1.53 -13.70 1.21
C SER A 242 -0.83 -14.90 0.59
N ARG A 243 -0.65 -15.98 1.37
CA ARG A 243 -0.34 -17.28 0.79
C ARG A 243 -1.57 -17.71 0.00
N SER A 244 -1.53 -17.54 -1.32
CA SER A 244 -2.41 -18.25 -2.25
C SER A 244 -1.95 -19.70 -2.38
#